data_AF-A0A9N9K391-F1
#
_entry.id   AF-A0A9N9K391-F1
#
_cell.length_a   1.000
_cell.length_b   1.000
_cell.length_c   1.000
_cell.angle_alpha   90.00
_cell.angle_beta   90.00
_cell.angle_gamma   90.00
#
_symmetry.space_group_name_H-M   'P 1'
#
loop_
_entity.id
_entity.type
_entity.pdbx_description
1 polymer ?
#
loop_
_entity_poly.entity_id
_entity_poly.type
_entity_poly.pdbx_seq_one_letter_code
_entity_poly.pdbx_strand_id
1 'polypeptide(L)'
;NFIYLLLKRLLLFQHLAYQLAQQLQKDISQQVRNDGNLLYNLLLENYEWQYLEELIILLQPFAQSIIFIGDSHYPTLGIMYLTIQKLFNHLNTVKLATFEVQE
;
A
#
# COMPACT_ATOMS: atom_id res chain seq x y z
N ASN A 1 -0.85 6.19 9.70
CA ASN A 1 -1.78 5.07 9.92
C ASN A 1 -2.87 5.04 8.84
N PHE A 2 -3.72 6.07 8.73
CA PHE A 2 -4.78 6.16 7.71
C PHE A 2 -4.32 5.85 6.27
N ILE A 3 -3.24 6.49 5.81
CA ILE A 3 -2.69 6.27 4.46
C ILE A 3 -2.29 4.80 4.24
N TYR A 4 -1.56 4.19 5.18
CA TYR A 4 -1.19 2.78 5.10
C TYR A 4 -2.42 1.86 4.96
N LEU A 5 -3.47 2.11 5.75
CA LEU A 5 -4.71 1.32 5.68
C LEU A 5 -5.45 1.53 4.35
N LEU A 6 -5.48 2.74 3.82
CA LEU A 6 -6.07 3.03 2.52
C LEU A 6 -5.33 2.30 1.40
N LEU A 7 -4.00 2.39 1.37
CA LEU A 7 -3.18 1.72 0.37
C LEU A 7 -3.37 0.20 0.44
N LYS A 8 -3.37 -0.37 1.65
CA LYS A 8 -3.61 -1.81 1.86
C LYS A 8 -5.00 -2.24 1.36
N ARG A 9 -6.03 -1.42 1.59
CA ARG A 9 -7.39 -1.68 1.07
C ARG A 9 -7.43 -1.57 -0.45
N LEU A 10 -6.77 -0.56 -1.02
CA LEU A 10 -6.71 -0.37 -2.46
C LEU A 10 -6.06 -1.58 -3.15
N LEU A 11 -4.96 -2.09 -2.61
CA LEU A 11 -4.31 -3.30 -3.09
C LEU A 11 -5.25 -4.52 -3.05
N LEU A 12 -6.00 -4.67 -1.95
CA LEU A 12 -6.98 -5.76 -1.82
C LEU A 12 -8.12 -5.66 -2.84
N PHE A 13 -8.51 -4.45 -3.24
CA PHE A 13 -9.55 -4.21 -4.23
C PHE A 13 -9.07 -4.31 -5.68
N GLN A 14 -7.76 -4.40 -5.93
CA GLN A 14 -7.19 -4.44 -7.28
C GLN A 14 -7.92 -5.45 -8.17
N HIS A 15 -7.97 -6.72 -7.75
CA HIS A 15 -8.58 -7.79 -8.55
C HIS A 15 -10.08 -7.56 -8.79
N LEU A 16 -10.81 -7.12 -7.77
CA LEU A 16 -12.25 -6.84 -7.86
C LEU A 16 -12.52 -5.67 -8.82
N ALA A 17 -11.66 -4.65 -8.81
CA ALA A 17 -11.81 -3.49 -9.69
C ALA A 17 -11.53 -3.87 -11.16
N TYR A 18 -10.52 -4.70 -11.43
CA TYR A 18 -10.31 -5.24 -12.78
C TYR A 18 -11.47 -6.12 -13.25
N GLN A 19 -11.96 -7.01 -12.39
CA GLN A 19 -13.10 -7.86 -12.73
C GLN A 19 -14.34 -7.01 -13.03
N LEU A 20 -14.62 -6.00 -12.20
CA LEU A 20 -15.74 -5.09 -12.43
C LEU A 20 -15.61 -4.36 -13.77
N ALA A 21 -14.44 -3.77 -14.05
CA ALA A 21 -14.19 -3.09 -15.32
C ALA A 21 -14.44 -4.01 -16.53
N GLN A 22 -13.92 -5.24 -16.48
CA GLN A 22 -14.13 -6.24 -17.55
C GLN A 22 -15.58 -6.67 -17.71
N GLN A 23 -16.35 -6.75 -16.62
CA GLN A 23 -17.78 -7.07 -16.70
C GLN A 23 -18.57 -5.92 -17.32
N LEU A 24 -18.31 -4.67 -16.90
CA LEU A 24 -18.98 -3.48 -17.42
C LEU A 24 -18.70 -3.26 -18.91
N GLN A 25 -17.48 -3.56 -19.38
CA GLN A 25 -17.12 -3.47 -20.80
C GLN A 25 -17.88 -4.45 -21.69
N LYS A 26 -18.41 -5.55 -21.14
CA LYS A 26 -19.20 -6.55 -21.86
C LYS A 26 -20.70 -6.25 -21.86
N ASP A 27 -21.11 -5.16 -21.22
CA ASP A 27 -22.52 -4.81 -21.11
C ASP A 27 -23.14 -4.45 -22.48
N ILE A 28 -24.45 -4.66 -22.58
CA ILE A 28 -25.22 -4.35 -23.79
C ILE A 28 -25.38 -2.83 -23.93
N SER A 29 -25.53 -2.12 -22.81
CA SER A 29 -25.66 -0.67 -22.74
C SER A 29 -24.34 0.03 -23.05
N GLN A 30 -24.36 0.92 -24.05
CA GLN A 30 -23.19 1.73 -24.42
C GLN A 30 -22.70 2.60 -23.25
N GLN A 31 -23.61 3.10 -22.42
CA GLN A 31 -23.24 3.93 -21.26
C GLN A 31 -22.44 3.12 -20.25
N VAL A 32 -22.92 1.91 -19.92
CA VAL A 32 -22.25 1.01 -18.96
C VAL A 32 -20.88 0.57 -19.49
N ARG A 33 -20.77 0.32 -20.81
CA ARG A 33 -19.47 0.04 -21.43
C ARG A 33 -18.49 1.21 -21.32
N ASN A 34 -18.96 2.43 -21.54
CA ASN A 34 -18.12 3.63 -21.40
C ASN A 34 -17.61 3.77 -19.96
N ASP A 35 -18.46 3.53 -18.97
CA ASP A 35 -18.07 3.55 -17.56
C ASP A 35 -17.03 2.45 -17.24
N GLY A 36 -17.18 1.25 -17.83
CA GLY A 36 -16.20 0.17 -17.73
C GLY A 36 -14.84 0.52 -18.35
N ASN A 37 -14.84 1.24 -19.47
CA ASN A 37 -13.61 1.74 -20.10
C ASN A 37 -12.94 2.83 -19.26
N LEU A 38 -13.73 3.76 -18.72
CA LEU A 38 -13.23 4.81 -17.81
C LEU A 38 -12.62 4.19 -16.55
N LEU A 39 -13.31 3.22 -15.93
CA LEU A 39 -12.79 2.51 -14.76
C LEU A 39 -11.47 1.82 -15.07
N TYR A 40 -11.38 1.08 -16.20
CA TYR A 40 -10.15 0.41 -16.60
C TYR A 40 -8.98 1.38 -16.79
N ASN A 41 -9.23 2.55 -17.39
CA ASN A 41 -8.23 3.58 -17.61
C ASN A 41 -7.79 4.28 -16.31
N LEU A 42 -8.59 4.21 -15.23
CA LEU A 42 -8.24 4.73 -13.91
C LEU A 42 -7.46 3.71 -13.06
N LEU A 43 -7.44 2.43 -13.45
CA LEU A 43 -6.65 1.44 -12.74
C LEU A 43 -5.17 1.65 -13.02
N LEU A 44 -4.37 1.47 -11.97
CA LEU A 44 -2.92 1.56 -12.06
C LEU A 44 -2.37 0.50 -13.01
N GLU A 45 -1.22 0.77 -13.62
CA GLU A 45 -0.46 -0.21 -14.38
C GLU A 45 0.19 -1.25 -13.47
N ASN A 46 0.60 -2.39 -14.03
CA ASN A 46 1.17 -3.49 -13.24
C ASN A 46 2.40 -3.06 -12.41
N TYR A 47 3.27 -2.21 -12.99
CA TYR A 47 4.45 -1.70 -12.25
C TYR A 47 4.06 -0.74 -11.13
N GLU A 48 2.99 0.05 -11.32
CA GLU A 48 2.49 0.97 -10.29
C GLU A 48 1.88 0.21 -9.12
N TRP A 49 1.21 -0.92 -9.38
CA TRP A 49 0.75 -1.83 -8.33
C TRP A 49 1.93 -2.43 -7.55
N GLN A 50 3.00 -2.83 -8.23
CA GLN A 50 4.22 -3.33 -7.57
C GLN A 50 4.86 -2.25 -6.68
N TYR A 51 4.97 -1.01 -7.16
CA TYR A 51 5.45 0.11 -6.33
C TYR A 51 4.54 0.38 -5.13
N LEU A 52 3.22 0.22 -5.30
CA LEU A 52 2.27 0.37 -4.21
C LEU A 52 2.45 -0.75 -3.16
N GLU A 53 2.72 -1.99 -3.56
CA GLU A 53 3.07 -3.09 -2.65
C GLU A 53 4.36 -2.80 -1.86
N GLU A 54 5.42 -2.38 -2.55
CA GLU A 54 6.68 -1.99 -1.92
C GLU A 54 6.48 -0.85 -0.92
N LEU A 55 5.68 0.16 -1.28
CA LEU A 55 5.34 1.27 -0.40
C LEU A 55 4.59 0.80 0.85
N ILE A 56 3.66 -0.15 0.71
CA ILE A 56 2.96 -0.76 1.86
C ILE A 56 3.95 -1.47 2.79
N ILE A 57 4.89 -2.24 2.24
CA ILE A 57 5.94 -2.93 3.01
C ILE A 57 6.81 -1.92 3.75
N LEU A 58 7.22 -0.85 3.08
CA LEU A 58 7.99 0.25 3.68
C LEU A 58 7.25 0.88 4.86
N LEU A 59 5.95 1.16 4.70
CA LEU A 59 5.13 1.86 5.69
C LEU A 59 4.63 0.97 6.84
N GLN A 60 4.62 -0.35 6.67
CA GLN A 60 4.05 -1.27 7.66
C GLN A 60 4.67 -1.13 9.07
N PRO A 61 6.00 -1.12 9.26
CA PRO A 61 6.59 -1.00 10.59
C PRO A 61 6.27 0.32 11.27
N PHE A 62 6.12 1.41 10.50
CA PHE A 62 5.70 2.71 11.03
C PHE A 62 4.25 2.66 11.53
N ALA A 63 3.34 2.06 10.74
CA ALA A 63 1.95 1.92 11.15
C ALA A 63 1.81 1.08 12.43
N GLN A 64 2.54 -0.04 12.52
CA GLN A 64 2.59 -0.89 13.71
C GLN A 64 3.16 -0.16 14.93
N SER A 65 4.22 0.63 14.74
CA SER A 65 4.85 1.41 15.82
C SER A 65 3.90 2.47 16.38
N ILE A 66 3.14 3.14 15.52
CA ILE A 66 2.13 4.13 15.93
C ILE A 66 1.03 3.46 16.77
N ILE A 67 0.54 2.29 16.34
CA ILE A 67 -0.47 1.53 17.11
C ILE A 67 0.11 1.12 18.46
N PHE A 68 1.30 0.52 18.46
CA PHE A 68 1.95 0.02 19.67
C PHE A 68 2.22 1.12 20.71
N ILE A 69 2.73 2.28 20.29
CA ILE A 69 2.96 3.43 21.18
C ILE A 69 1.62 4.04 21.61
N GLY A 70 0.67 4.20 20.68
CA GLY A 70 -0.63 4.81 20.93
C GLY A 70 -1.52 4.01 21.89
N ASP A 71 -1.44 2.68 21.86
CA ASP A 71 -2.17 1.79 22.77
C ASP A 71 -1.46 1.60 24.12
N SER A 72 -0.19 2.02 24.23
CA SER A 72 0.54 1.92 25.50
C SER A 72 0.03 2.98 26.48
N HIS A 73 -0.42 2.52 27.66
CA HIS A 73 -0.91 3.44 28.70
C HIS A 73 0.20 4.32 29.30
N TYR A 74 1.47 3.92 29.12
CA TYR A 74 2.67 4.66 29.52
C TYR A 74 3.85 4.32 28.60
N PRO A 75 3.99 5.00 27.44
CA PRO A 75 5.17 4.81 26.60
C PRO A 75 6.40 5.36 27.32
N THR A 76 7.29 4.47 27.75
CA THR A 76 8.55 4.89 28.39
C THR A 76 9.55 5.38 27.35
N LEU A 77 10.49 6.24 27.76
CA LEU A 77 11.60 6.69 26.90
C LEU A 77 12.37 5.51 26.29
N GLY A 78 12.57 4.42 27.05
CA GLY A 78 13.22 3.22 26.56
C GLY A 78 12.44 2.53 25.43
N ILE A 79 11.11 2.42 25.57
CA ILE A 79 10.25 1.87 24.53
C ILE A 79 10.28 2.73 23.26
N MET A 80 10.22 4.06 23.41
CA MET A 80 10.31 4.98 22.27
C MET A 80 11.67 4.85 21.56
N TYR A 81 12.77 4.83 22.31
CA TYR A 81 14.11 4.69 21.75
C TYR A 81 14.27 3.39 20.95
N LEU A 82 13.86 2.25 21.52
CA LEU A 82 13.92 0.95 20.83
C LEU A 82 13.03 0.92 19.58
N THR A 83 11.87 1.57 19.63
CA THR A 83 10.96 1.65 18.48
C THR A 83 11.58 2.49 17.36
N ILE A 84 12.16 3.64 17.68
CA ILE A 84 12.85 4.50 16.72
C ILE A 84 14.04 3.77 16.08
N GLN A 85 14.86 3.06 16.88
CA GLN A 85 15.96 2.26 16.35
C GLN A 85 15.50 1.19 15.36
N LYS A 86 14.42 0.47 15.67
CA LYS A 86 13.83 -0.52 14.76
C LYS A 86 13.40 0.12 13.43
N LEU A 87 12.79 1.31 13.47
CA LEU A 87 12.39 2.03 12.27
C LEU A 87 13.60 2.48 11.43
N PHE A 88 14.68 2.97 12.06
CA PHE A 88 15.91 3.30 11.34
C PHE A 88 16.55 2.08 10.69
N ASN A 89 16.62 0.96 11.40
CA ASN A 89 17.15 -0.29 10.85
C ASN A 89 16.34 -0.74 9.62
N HIS A 90 15.00 -0.69 9.71
CA HIS A 90 14.12 -1.01 8.59
C HIS A 90 14.37 -0.13 7.35
N LEU A 91 14.50 1.19 7.55
CA LEU A 91 14.82 2.11 6.45
C LEU A 91 16.18 1.80 5.81
N ASN A 92 17.18 1.48 6.62
CA ASN A 92 18.51 1.14 6.12
C ASN A 92 18.50 -0.19 5.35
N THR A 93 17.74 -1.20 5.81
CA THR A 93 17.61 -2.47 5.08
C THR A 93 16.88 -2.31 3.76
N VAL A 94 15.80 -1.51 3.72
CA VAL A 94 15.10 -1.24 2.46
C VAL A 94 16.00 -0.47 1.49
N LYS A 95 16.75 0.52 2.00
CA LYS A 95 17.73 1.26 1.21
C LYS A 95 18.77 0.34 0.57
N LEU A 96 19.31 -0.63 1.31
CA LEU A 96 20.28 -1.59 0.77
C LEU A 96 19.68 -2.50 -0.29
N ALA A 97 18.46 -3.01 -0.08
CA ALA A 97 17.76 -3.84 -1.07
C ALA A 97 17.49 -3.11 -2.40
N THR A 98 17.26 -1.78 -2.37
CA THR A 98 17.07 -1.00 -3.60
C THR A 98 18.34 -0.78 -4.42
N PHE A 99 19.54 -0.91 -3.82
CA PHE A 99 20.81 -0.77 -4.55
C PHE A 99 21.26 -2.06 -5.21
N GLU A 100 20.89 -3.23 -4.68
CA GLU A 100 21.27 -4.54 -5.24
C GLU A 100 20.45 -4.93 -6.49
N VAL A 101 19.31 -4.28 -6.74
CA VAL A 101 18.47 -4.52 -7.93
C VAL A 101 18.97 -3.73 -9.16
N GLN A 102 19.97 -2.86 -8.99
CA GLN A 102 20.50 -1.99 -10.05
C GLN A 102 21.86 -2.43 -10.65
N GLU A 103 22.41 -3.59 -10.26
CA GLU A 103 23.61 -4.22 -10.86
C GLU A 103 23.24 -5.45 -11.71
#